data_AF-A0A453SF58-F1
#
_entry.id   AF-A0A453SF58-F1
#
_cell.length_a   1.000
_cell.length_b   1.000
_cell.length_c   1.000
_cell.angle_alpha   90.00
_cell.angle_beta   90.00
_cell.angle_gamma   90.00
#
_symmetry.space_group_name_H-M   'P 1'
#
loop_
_entity.id
_entity.type
_entity.pdbx_description
1 polymer ?
#
loop_
_entity_poly.entity_id
_entity_poly.type
_entity_poly.pdbx_seq_one_letter_code
_entity_poly.pdbx_strand_id
1 'polypeptide(L)'
;DNLMWRVERAEFAKAAADDGGERRRLRLLDTYEMSLQRPDAHAGPYRAYQPFAKGADAGKVQNDCLHWCLPGPIEAWNDIIMQMLGED
;
A
#
# COMPACT_ATOMS: atom_id res chain seq x y z
N ASP A 1 -15.09 4.26 -1.77
CA ASP A 1 -14.87 4.56 -3.20
C ASP A 1 -13.58 3.85 -3.61
N ASN A 2 -13.59 3.14 -4.74
CA ASN A 2 -12.46 2.36 -5.28
C ASN A 2 -11.95 2.97 -6.60
N LEU A 3 -12.12 4.28 -6.80
CA LEU A 3 -11.74 4.99 -8.02
C LEU A 3 -10.27 4.75 -8.41
N MET A 4 -9.33 4.94 -7.46
CA MET A 4 -7.90 4.79 -7.76
C MET A 4 -7.54 3.36 -8.16
N TRP A 5 -8.11 2.35 -7.50
CA TRP A 5 -7.94 0.94 -7.87
C TRP A 5 -8.47 0.63 -9.27
N ARG A 6 -9.64 1.18 -9.63
CA ARG A 6 -10.18 1.03 -11.00
C ARG A 6 -9.28 1.67 -12.05
N VAL A 7 -8.73 2.86 -11.76
CA VAL A 7 -7.81 3.57 -12.66
C VAL A 7 -6.52 2.77 -12.82
N GLU A 8 -5.90 2.33 -11.73
CA GLU A 8 -4.68 1.50 -11.75
C GLU A 8 -4.84 0.27 -12.65
N ARG A 9 -5.93 -0.49 -12.48
CA ARG A 9 -6.20 -1.68 -13.30
C ARG A 9 -6.42 -1.35 -14.78
N ALA A 10 -7.09 -0.24 -15.08
CA ALA A 10 -7.30 0.20 -16.46
C ALA A 10 -5.99 0.61 -17.14
N GLU A 11 -5.12 1.36 -16.45
CA GLU A 11 -3.82 1.76 -16.97
C GLU A 11 -2.86 0.57 -17.11
N PHE A 12 -2.89 -0.37 -16.15
CA PHE A 12 -2.15 -1.63 -16.27
C PHE A 12 -2.58 -2.42 -17.51
N ALA A 13 -3.88 -2.56 -17.76
CA ALA A 13 -4.39 -3.29 -18.92
C ALA A 13 -3.94 -2.67 -20.26
N LYS A 14 -3.89 -1.34 -20.34
CA LYS A 14 -3.35 -0.62 -21.51
C LYS A 14 -1.86 -0.93 -21.69
N ALA A 15 -1.06 -0.76 -20.62
CA ALA A 15 0.37 -1.03 -20.66
C ALA A 15 0.70 -2.49 -21.01
N ALA A 16 -0.09 -3.44 -20.50
CA ALA A 16 0.06 -4.86 -20.80
C ALA A 16 -0.28 -5.19 -22.26
N ALA A 17 -1.27 -4.51 -22.86
CA ALA A 17 -1.61 -4.68 -24.27
C ALA A 17 -0.53 -4.12 -25.21
N ASP A 18 0.12 -3.01 -24.81
CA ASP A 18 1.17 -2.35 -25.58
C ASP A 18 2.53 -3.08 -25.55
N ASP A 19 2.75 -4.02 -24.63
CA ASP A 19 4.06 -4.64 -24.41
C ASP A 19 4.46 -5.71 -25.46
N GLY A 20 3.63 -5.99 -26.46
CA GLY A 20 4.07 -6.66 -27.70
C GLY A 20 4.54 -8.11 -27.56
N GLY A 21 4.22 -8.79 -26.45
CA GLY A 21 4.15 -10.25 -26.38
C GLY A 21 5.41 -11.04 -25.99
N GLU A 22 6.62 -10.47 -25.95
CA GLU A 22 7.81 -11.30 -25.65
C GLU A 22 8.96 -10.62 -24.86
N ARG A 23 8.88 -9.33 -24.49
CA ARG A 23 10.05 -8.61 -23.94
C ARG A 23 9.96 -8.11 -22.51
N ARG A 24 8.79 -8.00 -21.87
CA ARG A 24 8.68 -7.71 -20.43
C ARG A 24 7.55 -8.53 -19.78
N ARG A 25 7.86 -9.33 -18.74
CA ARG A 25 6.84 -10.02 -17.94
C ARG A 25 6.18 -9.01 -16.99
N LEU A 26 5.40 -8.07 -17.52
CA LEU A 26 4.68 -7.09 -16.70
C LEU A 26 3.60 -7.83 -15.89
N ARG A 27 3.67 -7.73 -14.56
CA ARG A 27 2.66 -8.28 -13.63
C ARG A 27 2.11 -7.18 -12.73
N LEU A 28 0.86 -7.36 -12.32
CA LEU A 28 0.21 -6.47 -11.37
C LEU A 28 0.27 -7.09 -9.97
N LEU A 29 0.86 -6.38 -9.02
CA LEU A 29 0.72 -6.67 -7.60
C LEU A 29 -0.50 -5.89 -7.08
N ASP A 30 -1.68 -6.53 -7.10
CA ASP A 30 -2.91 -5.91 -6.59
C ASP A 30 -3.03 -6.14 -5.07
N THR A 31 -2.66 -5.13 -4.29
CA THR A 31 -2.75 -5.17 -2.81
C THR A 31 -4.03 -4.55 -2.27
N TYR A 32 -4.94 -4.07 -3.12
CA TYR A 32 -6.06 -3.23 -2.69
C TYR A 32 -6.96 -3.91 -1.66
N GLU A 33 -7.47 -5.10 -1.98
CA GLU A 33 -8.44 -5.78 -1.11
C GLU A 33 -7.79 -6.22 0.20
N MET A 34 -6.57 -6.79 0.16
CA MET A 34 -5.88 -7.22 1.38
C MET A 34 -5.54 -6.05 2.30
N SER A 35 -5.19 -4.89 1.75
CA SER A 35 -4.87 -3.70 2.53
C SER A 35 -6.11 -2.98 3.05
N LEU A 36 -7.22 -3.05 2.32
CA LEU A 36 -8.50 -2.54 2.79
C LEU A 36 -8.97 -3.22 4.08
N GLN A 37 -8.61 -4.50 4.27
CA GLN A 37 -8.92 -5.26 5.49
C GLN A 37 -8.05 -4.88 6.70
N ARG A 38 -7.07 -3.98 6.55
CA ARG A 38 -6.07 -3.67 7.59
C ARG A 38 -6.07 -2.22 8.09
N PRO A 39 -7.22 -1.57 8.38
CA PRO A 39 -7.23 -0.20 8.89
C PRO A 39 -6.50 -0.06 10.24
N ASP A 40 -6.32 -1.15 10.97
CA ASP A 40 -5.58 -1.24 12.24
C ASP A 40 -4.08 -0.99 12.10
N ALA A 41 -3.52 -1.17 10.90
CA ALA A 41 -2.08 -1.21 10.69
C ALA A 41 -1.46 0.14 10.29
N HIS A 42 -2.24 1.21 10.28
CA HIS A 42 -1.72 2.54 9.99
C HIS A 42 -0.91 3.12 11.15
N ALA A 43 0.03 4.01 10.82
CA ALA A 43 0.82 4.74 11.82
C ALA A 43 -0.06 5.56 12.78
N GLY A 44 -1.21 6.05 12.30
CA GLY A 44 -2.15 6.84 13.09
C GLY A 44 -1.43 8.06 13.68
N PRO A 45 -1.52 8.30 14.99
CA PRO A 45 -0.83 9.42 15.63
C PRO A 45 0.69 9.21 15.73
N TYR A 46 1.16 7.96 15.61
CA TYR A 46 2.54 7.57 15.91
C TYR A 46 3.49 7.68 14.71
N ARG A 47 3.11 8.36 13.62
CA ARG A 47 4.12 8.77 12.63
C ARG A 47 5.15 9.71 13.27
N ALA A 48 4.70 10.60 14.14
CA ALA A 48 5.59 11.52 14.85
C ALA A 48 6.09 10.87 16.14
N TYR A 49 7.34 11.16 16.52
CA TYR A 49 7.88 10.74 17.81
C TYR A 49 7.13 11.46 18.94
N GLN A 50 6.58 10.68 19.88
CA GLN A 50 5.86 11.16 21.07
C GLN A 50 4.75 12.19 20.77
N PRO A 51 3.71 11.82 20.01
CA PRO A 51 2.68 12.76 19.53
C PRO A 51 1.86 13.42 20.65
N PHE A 52 1.94 12.90 21.87
CA PHE A 52 1.20 13.38 23.05
C PHE A 52 2.09 14.04 24.11
N ALA A 53 3.41 14.17 23.90
CA ALA A 53 4.35 14.68 24.92
C ALA A 53 4.05 16.12 25.37
N LYS A 54 3.42 16.93 24.50
CA LYS A 54 3.06 18.32 24.77
C LYS A 54 1.74 18.47 25.55
N GLY A 55 1.08 17.37 25.94
CA GLY A 55 -0.16 17.40 26.72
C GLY A 55 -1.35 18.01 25.96
N ALA A 56 -2.37 18.46 26.69
CA ALA A 56 -3.61 19.00 26.14
C ALA A 56 -3.41 20.31 25.34
N ASP A 57 -2.30 21.02 25.57
CA ASP A 57 -2.01 22.34 24.98
C ASP A 57 -1.40 22.24 23.57
N ALA A 58 -1.10 21.02 23.10
CA ALA A 58 -0.41 20.76 21.83
C ALA A 58 -1.27 20.97 20.57
N GLY A 59 -2.57 21.21 20.73
CA GLY A 59 -3.54 21.16 19.64
C GLY A 59 -3.91 19.72 19.23
N LYS A 60 -4.63 19.58 18.12
CA LYS A 60 -5.10 18.27 17.63
C LYS A 60 -3.96 17.45 17.06
N VAL A 61 -3.79 16.22 17.55
CA VAL A 61 -2.84 15.26 16.99
C VAL A 61 -3.30 14.81 15.60
N GLN A 62 -2.40 14.91 14.62
CA GLN A 62 -2.65 14.43 13.26
C GLN A 62 -2.62 12.90 13.24
N ASN A 63 -3.70 12.29 12.75
CA ASN A 63 -3.72 10.87 12.43
C ASN A 63 -3.33 10.68 10.97
N ASP A 64 -2.32 9.87 10.73
CA ASP A 64 -2.07 9.37 9.39
C ASP A 64 -2.76 8.03 9.15
N CYS A 65 -3.56 8.00 8.09
CA CYS A 65 -4.28 6.82 7.60
C CYS A 65 -3.80 6.40 6.21
N LEU A 66 -2.60 6.82 5.80
CA LEU A 66 -2.03 6.54 4.47
C LEU A 66 -0.87 5.56 4.56
N HIS A 67 0.08 5.78 5.47
CA HIS A 67 1.24 4.92 5.63
C HIS A 67 1.02 3.91 6.75
N TRP A 68 1.86 2.89 6.72
CA TRP A 68 1.76 1.68 7.54
C TRP A 68 2.82 1.68 8.64
N CYS A 69 2.49 1.10 9.79
CA CYS A 69 3.49 0.70 10.79
C CYS A 69 4.38 -0.42 10.25
N LEU A 70 5.59 -0.51 10.78
CA LEU A 70 6.50 -1.65 10.58
C LEU A 70 6.88 -2.25 11.95
N PRO A 71 6.81 -3.59 12.10
CA PRO A 71 6.29 -4.56 11.13
C PRO A 71 4.75 -4.44 10.94
N GLY A 72 4.24 -4.81 9.76
CA GLY A 72 2.85 -4.60 9.35
C GLY A 72 2.47 -5.22 7.97
N PRO A 73 1.47 -4.67 7.26
CA PRO A 73 1.00 -5.17 5.96
C PRO A 73 2.02 -5.11 4.83
N ILE A 74 3.04 -4.25 4.98
CA ILE A 74 4.14 -4.14 4.01
C ILE A 74 4.91 -5.47 3.92
N GLU A 75 5.09 -6.18 5.04
CA GLU A 75 5.71 -7.51 5.04
C GLU A 75 4.89 -8.51 4.23
N ALA A 76 3.55 -8.49 4.33
CA ALA A 76 2.70 -9.36 3.52
C ALA A 76 2.75 -9.03 2.03
N TRP A 77 2.87 -7.74 1.66
CA TRP A 77 3.10 -7.34 0.27
C TRP A 77 4.45 -7.88 -0.24
N ASN A 78 5.50 -7.78 0.58
CA ASN A 78 6.82 -8.28 0.24
C ASN A 78 6.82 -9.81 0.06
N ASP A 79 6.11 -10.55 0.90
CA ASP A 79 5.98 -12.01 0.74
C ASP A 79 5.34 -12.38 -0.61
N ILE A 80 4.30 -11.65 -1.03
CA ILE A 80 3.64 -11.86 -2.34
C ILE A 80 4.60 -11.50 -3.48
N ILE A 81 5.31 -10.38 -3.38
CA ILE A 81 6.33 -10.00 -4.38
C ILE A 81 7.37 -11.11 -4.54
N MET A 82 7.89 -11.64 -3.43
CA MET A 82 8.90 -12.70 -3.46
C MET A 82 8.34 -13.99 -4.08
N GLN A 83 7.08 -14.33 -3.83
CA GLN A 83 6.40 -15.45 -4.51
C GLN A 83 6.28 -15.20 -6.01
N MET A 84 5.82 -14.02 -6.43
CA MET A 84 5.67 -13.66 -7.85
C MET A 84 7.00 -13.69 -8.62
N LEU A 85 8.11 -13.36 -7.95
CA LEU A 85 9.47 -13.43 -8.51
C LEU A 85 10.03 -14.86 -8.52
N GLY A 86 9.61 -15.71 -7.58
CA GLY A 86 10.06 -17.10 -7.48
C GLY A 86 9.33 -18.08 -8.41
N GLU A 87 8.18 -17.69 -8.95
CA GLU A 87 7.40 -18.45 -9.94
C GLU A 87 7.88 -18.24 -11.41
N ASP A 88 9.05 -17.60 -11.59
CA ASP A 88 9.73 -17.38 -12.88
C ASP A 88 10.75 -18.44 -13.27
#